data_AF-A0AAW6Z7L7-F1
#
_entry.id   AF-A0AAW6Z7L7-F1
#
_cell.length_a   1.000
_cell.length_b   1.000
_cell.length_c   1.000
_cell.angle_alpha   90.00
_cell.angle_beta   90.00
_cell.angle_gamma   90.00
#
_symmetry.space_group_name_H-M   'P 1'
#
loop_
_entity.id
_entity.type
_entity.pdbx_description
1 polymer ?
#
loop_
_entity_poly.entity_id
_entity_poly.type
_entity_poly.pdbx_seq_one_letter_code
_entity_poly.pdbx_strand_id
1 'polypeptide(L)'
;MKEVIPGINYEVALEVLGNAAQPFIQAREEERKKSHPNEAFIQYCSDRIKAITVFRHNLRATDEDVIARILDPNDTIVGGSV
;
A
#
# COMPACT_ATOMS: atom_id res chain seq x y z
N MET A 1 26.43 -12.40 -1.39
CA MET A 1 25.43 -11.48 -0.81
C MET A 1 25.03 -10.53 -1.91
N LYS A 2 23.73 -10.35 -2.20
CA LYS A 2 23.30 -9.31 -3.14
C LYS A 2 23.64 -7.96 -2.49
N GLU A 3 24.46 -7.14 -3.14
CA GLU A 3 24.64 -5.74 -2.75
C GLU A 3 23.28 -5.08 -2.73
N VAL A 4 22.81 -4.74 -1.54
CA VAL A 4 21.59 -3.98 -1.36
C VAL A 4 21.98 -2.53 -1.55
N ILE A 5 21.56 -1.93 -2.66
CA ILE A 5 21.69 -0.49 -2.86
C ILE A 5 20.51 0.14 -2.11
N PRO A 6 20.73 0.83 -0.96
CA PRO A 6 19.63 1.25 -0.08
C PRO A 6 18.61 2.14 -0.79
N GLY A 7 19.06 2.95 -1.75
CA GLY A 7 18.18 3.78 -2.58
C GLY A 7 17.23 2.99 -3.48
N ILE A 8 17.64 1.82 -3.99
CA ILE A 8 16.78 1.01 -4.88
C ILE A 8 15.64 0.36 -4.08
N ASN A 9 15.94 -0.22 -2.92
CA ASN A 9 14.91 -0.85 -2.09
C ASN A 9 13.87 0.15 -1.59
N TYR A 10 14.29 1.38 -1.27
CA TYR A 10 13.39 2.46 -0.90
C TYR A 10 12.41 2.82 -2.03
N GLU A 11 12.90 3.04 -3.25
CA GLU A 11 12.04 3.37 -4.40
C GLU A 11 11.08 2.22 -4.74
N VAL A 12 11.55 0.97 -4.69
CA VAL A 12 10.70 -0.21 -4.89
C VAL A 12 9.63 -0.30 -3.79
N ALA A 13 9.97 0.00 -2.53
CA ALA A 13 8.97 0.01 -1.45
C ALA A 13 7.91 1.10 -1.65
N LEU A 14 8.29 2.29 -2.15
CA LEU A 14 7.33 3.33 -2.52
C LEU A 14 6.41 2.89 -3.66
N GLU A 15 6.91 2.11 -4.62
CA GLU A 15 6.12 1.55 -5.71
C GLU A 15 5.14 0.48 -5.21
N VAL A 16 5.61 -0.45 -4.36
CA VAL A 16 4.76 -1.47 -3.73
C VAL A 16 3.61 -0.82 -2.97
N LEU A 17 3.88 0.21 -2.16
CA LEU A 17 2.82 0.96 -1.47
C LEU A 17 1.88 1.67 -2.46
N GLY A 18 2.38 2.22 -3.56
CA GLY A 18 1.55 2.82 -4.61
C GLY A 18 0.58 1.81 -5.25
N ASN A 19 1.08 0.61 -5.55
CA ASN A 19 0.31 -0.49 -6.13
C ASN A 19 -0.72 -1.03 -5.13
N ALA A 20 -0.37 -1.12 -3.84
CA ALA A 20 -1.26 -1.59 -2.78
C ALA A 20 -2.52 -0.73 -2.60
N ALA A 21 -2.49 0.56 -2.98
CA ALA A 21 -3.66 1.44 -2.92
C ALA A 21 -4.67 1.19 -4.07
N GLN A 22 -4.22 0.69 -5.22
CA GLN A 22 -5.04 0.58 -6.44
C GLN A 22 -6.30 -0.29 -6.26
N PRO A 23 -6.25 -1.48 -5.64
CA PRO A 23 -7.44 -2.30 -5.44
C PRO A 23 -8.53 -1.58 -4.63
N PHE A 24 -8.14 -0.80 -3.62
CA PHE A 24 -9.08 -0.04 -2.79
C PHE A 24 -9.68 1.15 -3.54
N ILE A 25 -8.89 1.82 -4.40
CA ILE A 25 -9.40 2.88 -5.29
C ILE A 25 -10.46 2.29 -6.21
N GLN A 26 -10.14 1.19 -6.90
CA GLN A 26 -11.05 0.53 -7.81
C GLN A 26 -12.33 0.06 -7.10
N ALA A 27 -12.20 -0.68 -6.00
CA ALA A 27 -13.34 -1.19 -5.24
C ALA A 27 -14.26 -0.07 -4.72
N ARG A 28 -13.68 1.06 -4.28
CA ARG A 28 -14.46 2.24 -3.87
C ARG A 28 -15.27 2.82 -5.03
N GLU A 29 -14.65 3.02 -6.18
CA GLU A 29 -15.34 3.58 -7.34
C GLU A 29 -16.38 2.62 -7.94
N GLU A 30 -16.15 1.31 -7.86
CA GLU A 30 -17.14 0.30 -8.24
C GLU A 30 -18.34 0.29 -7.28
N GLU A 31 -18.11 0.38 -5.97
CA GLU A 31 -19.19 0.44 -4.98
C GLU A 31 -20.08 1.68 -5.16
N ARG A 32 -19.47 2.84 -5.43
CA ARG A 32 -20.18 4.11 -5.68
C ARG A 32 -21.10 4.07 -6.90
N LYS A 33 -20.87 3.17 -7.85
CA LYS A 33 -21.69 3.02 -9.06
C LYS A 33 -22.92 2.12 -8.85
N LYS A 34 -23.02 1.42 -7.72
CA LYS A 34 -24.16 0.53 -7.44
C LYS A 34 -25.43 1.34 -7.19
N SER A 35 -26.59 0.73 -7.46
CA SER A 35 -27.90 1.34 -7.20
C SER A 35 -28.14 1.58 -5.71
N HIS A 36 -27.53 0.76 -4.84
CA HIS A 36 -27.55 0.90 -3.38
C HIS A 36 -26.11 0.72 -2.86
N PRO A 37 -25.32 1.80 -2.82
CA PRO A 37 -23.95 1.74 -2.32
C PRO A 37 -23.90 1.37 -0.83
N ASN A 38 -22.91 0.55 -0.46
CA ASN A 38 -22.57 0.31 0.93
C ASN A 38 -21.58 1.38 1.42
N GLU A 39 -22.10 2.39 2.11
CA GLU A 39 -21.31 3.50 2.65
C GLU A 39 -20.20 3.05 3.60
N ALA A 40 -20.43 2.01 4.40
CA ALA A 40 -19.40 1.48 5.30
C ALA A 40 -18.22 0.87 4.51
N PHE A 41 -18.50 0.21 3.39
CA PHE A 41 -17.46 -0.33 2.51
C PHE A 41 -16.70 0.77 1.76
N ILE A 42 -17.39 1.82 1.30
CA ILE A 42 -16.77 3.01 0.71
C ILE A 42 -15.83 3.69 1.70
N GLN A 43 -16.28 3.84 2.95
CA GLN A 43 -15.48 4.44 4.01
C GLN A 43 -14.25 3.57 4.33
N TYR A 44 -14.44 2.25 4.46
CA TYR A 44 -13.33 1.31 4.63
C TYR A 44 -12.27 1.45 3.54
N CYS A 45 -12.67 1.46 2.26
CA CYS A 45 -11.72 1.65 1.16
C CYS A 45 -11.03 3.03 1.23
N SER A 46 -11.76 4.08 1.59
CA SER A 46 -11.20 5.43 1.73
C SER A 46 -10.15 5.51 2.83
N ASP A 47 -10.40 4.87 3.97
CA ASP A 47 -9.46 4.83 5.10
C ASP A 47 -8.20 4.03 4.76
N ARG A 48 -8.34 2.91 4.02
CA ARG A 48 -7.20 2.14 3.51
C ARG A 48 -6.32 2.95 2.56
N ILE A 49 -6.93 3.65 1.59
CA ILE A 49 -6.20 4.53 0.65
C ILE A 49 -5.45 5.63 1.41
N LYS A 50 -6.10 6.26 2.39
CA LYS A 50 -5.50 7.31 3.21
C LYS A 50 -4.33 6.77 4.01
N ALA A 51 -4.49 5.64 4.68
CA ALA A 51 -3.43 5.01 5.47
C ALA A 51 -2.19 4.69 4.61
N ILE A 52 -2.40 4.10 3.43
CA ILE A 52 -1.29 3.77 2.50
C ILE A 52 -0.61 5.05 2.00
N THR A 53 -1.39 6.08 1.65
CA THR A 53 -0.85 7.36 1.16
C THR A 53 -0.02 8.06 2.24
N VAL A 54 -0.51 8.09 3.48
CA VAL A 54 0.23 8.63 4.63
C VAL A 54 1.50 7.82 4.87
N PHE A 55 1.41 6.49 4.83
CA PHE A 55 2.57 5.63 5.05
C PHE A 55 3.65 5.86 3.98
N ARG A 56 3.26 5.87 2.70
CA ARG A 56 4.17 6.15 1.58
C ARG A 56 4.82 7.53 1.66
N HIS A 57 4.08 8.56 2.07
CA HIS A 57 4.60 9.92 2.19
C HIS A 57 5.63 10.09 3.32
N ASN A 58 5.49 9.30 4.39
CA ASN A 58 6.33 9.41 5.57
C ASN A 58 7.45 8.36 5.64
N LEU A 59 7.45 7.36 4.74
CA LEU A 59 8.52 6.37 4.66
C LEU A 59 9.83 7.07 4.25
N ARG A 60 10.91 6.78 4.98
CA ARG A 60 12.25 7.31 4.70
C ARG A 60 13.14 6.20 4.20
N ALA A 61 14.15 6.56 3.41
CA ALA A 61 15.16 5.62 2.93
C ALA A 61 15.95 4.93 4.07
N THR A 62 15.97 5.54 5.27
CA THR A 62 16.62 4.99 6.47
C THR A 62 15.73 4.03 7.26
N ASP A 63 14.46 3.88 6.92
CA ASP A 63 13.53 2.97 7.62
C ASP A 63 13.71 1.52 7.11
N GLU A 64 14.95 1.01 7.15
CA GLU A 64 15.38 -0.22 6.49
C GLU A 64 14.57 -1.46 6.92
N ASP A 65 14.28 -1.60 8.22
CA ASP A 65 13.46 -2.71 8.75
C ASP A 65 12.03 -2.68 8.19
N VAL A 66 11.47 -1.48 8.04
CA VAL A 66 10.11 -1.29 7.52
C VAL A 66 10.07 -1.53 6.02
N ILE A 67 11.08 -1.06 5.30
CA ILE A 67 11.28 -1.34 3.87
C ILE A 67 11.39 -2.85 3.63
N ALA A 68 12.19 -3.56 4.43
CA ALA A 68 12.33 -5.02 4.31
C ALA A 68 10.98 -5.74 4.46
N ARG A 69 10.13 -5.28 5.38
CA ARG A 69 8.78 -5.82 5.56
C ARG A 69 7.84 -5.52 4.39
N ILE A 70 7.87 -4.31 3.84
CA ILE A 70 7.08 -3.94 2.65
C ILE A 70 7.47 -4.83 1.45
N LEU A 71 8.76 -5.15 1.33
CA LEU A 71 9.29 -5.95 0.23
C LEU A 71 9.17 -7.46 0.46
N ASP A 72 8.79 -7.91 1.66
CA ASP A 72 8.57 -9.33 1.94
C ASP A 72 7.18 -9.76 1.44
N PRO A 73 7.09 -10.60 0.40
CA PRO A 73 5.80 -11.07 -0.11
C PRO A 73 5.04 -11.94 0.91
N ASN A 74 5.70 -12.41 1.98
CA ASN A 74 5.06 -13.17 3.05
C ASN A 74 4.56 -12.28 4.20
N ASP A 75 4.90 -10.98 4.22
CA ASP A 75 4.37 -10.06 5.21
C ASP A 75 2.91 -9.71 4.86
N THR A 76 2.00 -10.41 5.53
CA THR A 76 0.55 -10.27 5.36
C THR A 76 -0.01 -8.93 5.83
N ILE A 77 0.80 -8.09 6.50
CA ILE A 77 0.38 -6.80 7.04
C ILE A 77 0.69 -5.68 6.04
N VAL A 78 1.88 -5.70 5.41
CA VAL A 78 2.34 -4.61 4.53
C VAL A 78 2.83 -5.04 3.14
N GLY A 79 3.43 -6.23 2.99
CA GLY A 79 3.96 -6.71 1.71
C GLY A 79 2.96 -7.48 0.86
N GLY A 80 1.69 -7.45 1.27
CA GLY A 80 0.60 -8.29 0.77
C GLY A 80 0.52 -8.38 -0.75
N SER A 81 1.14 -9.43 -1.28
CA SER A 81 0.62 -10.13 -2.45
C SER A 81 -0.64 -10.86 -1.99
N VAL A 82 -1.80 -10.31 -2.32
CA VAL A 82 -3.04 -11.08 -2.46
C VAL A 82 -3.28 -11.32 -3.94
#